data_AF-A0A1Z9H101-F1
#
_entry.id   AF-A0A1Z9H101-F1
#
_cell.length_a   1.000
_cell.length_b   1.000
_cell.length_c   1.000
_cell.angle_alpha   90.00
_cell.angle_beta   90.00
_cell.angle_gamma   90.00
#
_symmetry.space_group_name_H-M   'P 1'
#
loop_
_entity.id
_entity.type
_entity.pdbx_description
1 polymer ?
#
loop_
_entity_poly.entity_id
_entity_poly.type
_entity_poly.pdbx_seq_one_letter_code
_entity_poly.pdbx_strand_id
1 'polypeptide(L)'
;MTNIAKTDIDIDVKDRDVLLEKLKHIPASIISDGEIKKHNTGVYFTDIPVHPFTKTANIDYKEAEDRGYFKLDILNVNVYEKVKDEKHLQQLIDQEPDWSLLEHVEIVEQLFHIHNHFDIVSKLKPKSVEQLAAVLAIIRPAKRSLLNATWTEIESNVWVKPNDDSYYFKKSHAIGYALAICVQMNLMSNRQSF
;
A
#
# COMPACT_ATOMS: atom_id res chain seq x y z
N MET A 1 29.38 -2.01 -14.42
CA MET A 1 28.16 -1.23 -14.12
C MET A 1 27.90 -1.36 -12.64
N THR A 2 27.81 -0.26 -11.91
CA THR A 2 27.42 -0.30 -10.49
C THR A 2 25.98 -0.77 -10.42
N ASN A 3 25.71 -1.80 -9.61
CA ASN A 3 24.34 -2.27 -9.40
C ASN A 3 23.62 -1.22 -8.53
N ILE A 4 22.83 -0.36 -9.16
CA ILE A 4 22.04 0.65 -8.46
C ILE A 4 20.76 -0.04 -7.99
N ALA A 5 20.56 -0.12 -6.67
CA ALA A 5 19.36 -0.70 -6.11
C ALA A 5 18.15 0.19 -6.45
N LYS A 6 17.18 -0.35 -7.19
CA LYS A 6 15.87 0.28 -7.39
C LYS A 6 14.97 -0.06 -6.20
N THR A 7 14.56 0.97 -5.47
CA THR A 7 13.75 0.82 -4.25
C THR A 7 12.36 1.40 -4.46
N ASP A 8 11.36 0.70 -3.95
CA ASP A 8 9.95 1.11 -3.97
C ASP A 8 9.45 1.05 -2.53
N ILE A 9 9.32 2.23 -1.90
CA ILE A 9 9.06 2.37 -0.47
C ILE A 9 7.88 3.31 -0.28
N ASP A 10 6.83 2.76 0.32
CA ASP A 10 5.61 3.45 0.71
C ASP A 10 5.56 3.60 2.23
N ILE A 11 5.24 4.81 2.68
CA ILE A 11 5.02 5.14 4.09
C ILE A 11 3.60 5.69 4.22
N ASP A 12 2.75 4.90 4.85
CA ASP A 12 1.39 5.32 5.15
C ASP A 12 1.36 6.20 6.39
N VAL A 13 0.65 7.32 6.30
CA VAL A 13 0.47 8.26 7.39
C VAL A 13 -0.97 8.73 7.47
N LYS A 14 -1.36 9.19 8.66
CA LYS A 14 -2.65 9.87 8.86
C LYS A 14 -2.73 11.16 8.04
N ASP A 15 -1.68 11.97 8.11
CA ASP A 15 -1.59 13.26 7.41
C ASP A 15 -0.14 13.49 6.94
N ARG A 16 0.01 13.46 5.62
CA ARG A 16 1.22 13.68 4.87
C ARG A 16 1.76 15.07 5.06
N ASP A 17 0.92 16.09 5.02
CA ASP A 17 1.37 17.48 5.03
C ASP A 17 1.97 17.81 6.39
N VAL A 18 1.35 17.34 7.49
CA VAL A 18 1.88 17.46 8.85
C VAL A 18 3.26 16.79 9.01
N LEU A 19 3.50 15.64 8.36
CA LEU A 19 4.81 15.00 8.38
C LEU A 19 5.84 15.81 7.56
N LEU A 20 5.47 16.19 6.34
CA LEU A 20 6.34 16.85 5.39
C LEU A 20 6.73 18.26 5.82
N GLU A 21 5.90 18.96 6.60
CA GLU A 21 6.27 20.24 7.24
C GLU A 21 7.46 20.12 8.20
N LYS A 22 7.68 18.93 8.77
CA LYS A 22 8.74 18.69 9.77
C LYS A 22 10.05 18.17 9.17
N LEU A 23 10.03 17.78 7.90
CA LEU A 23 11.15 17.11 7.24
C LEU A 23 11.58 17.88 5.99
N LYS A 24 12.88 18.14 5.85
CA LYS A 24 13.41 18.70 4.61
C LYS A 24 13.19 17.69 3.48
N HIS A 25 12.45 18.09 2.46
CA HIS A 25 12.14 17.22 1.33
C HIS A 25 11.99 18.03 0.04
N ILE A 26 12.14 17.35 -1.09
CA ILE A 26 11.83 17.87 -2.43
C ILE A 26 10.73 17.01 -3.05
N PRO A 27 9.59 17.58 -3.47
CA PRO A 27 8.57 16.82 -4.19
C PRO A 27 9.12 16.24 -5.49
N ALA A 28 8.84 14.96 -5.74
CA ALA A 28 9.14 14.35 -7.02
C ALA A 28 8.28 14.96 -8.13
N SER A 29 8.74 14.80 -9.36
CA SER A 29 8.06 15.33 -10.55
C SER A 29 7.72 14.22 -11.53
N ILE A 30 6.63 14.42 -12.24
CA ILE A 30 6.24 13.67 -13.43
C ILE A 30 6.34 14.66 -14.59
N ILE A 31 7.18 14.33 -15.58
CA ILE A 31 7.35 15.17 -16.77
C ILE A 31 6.62 14.49 -17.93
N SER A 32 5.54 15.13 -18.40
CA SER A 32 4.75 14.67 -19.54
C SER A 32 4.53 15.85 -20.48
N ASP A 33 4.73 15.64 -21.77
CA ASP A 33 4.51 16.64 -22.82
C ASP A 33 5.27 17.96 -22.59
N GLY A 34 6.44 17.89 -21.93
CA GLY A 34 7.27 19.04 -21.57
C GLY A 34 6.79 19.81 -20.33
N GLU A 35 5.68 19.42 -19.72
CA GLU A 35 5.17 20.01 -18.48
C GLU A 35 5.69 19.25 -17.25
N ILE A 36 6.13 20.00 -16.24
CA ILE A 36 6.53 19.45 -14.93
C ILE A 36 5.31 19.47 -14.00
N LYS A 37 4.83 18.29 -13.62
CA LYS A 37 3.76 18.12 -12.62
C LYS A 37 4.31 17.53 -11.34
N LYS A 38 3.79 17.97 -10.19
CA LYS A 38 4.14 17.39 -8.89
C LYS A 38 3.64 15.95 -8.82
N HIS A 39 4.48 15.03 -8.36
CA HIS A 39 4.06 13.66 -8.07
C HIS A 39 3.17 13.65 -6.82
N ASN A 40 2.06 12.89 -6.87
CA ASN A 40 1.05 12.89 -5.80
C ASN A 40 1.63 12.50 -4.42
N THR A 41 2.45 11.45 -4.40
CA THR A 41 3.01 10.84 -3.19
C THR A 41 4.53 10.84 -3.09
N GLY A 42 5.27 11.04 -4.19
CA GLY A 42 6.71 10.88 -4.21
C GLY A 42 7.44 12.12 -3.68
N VAL A 43 8.40 11.92 -2.78
CA VAL A 43 9.33 12.96 -2.29
C VAL A 43 10.74 12.40 -2.17
N TYR A 44 11.74 13.28 -2.30
CA TYR A 44 13.14 13.00 -2.04
C TYR A 44 13.54 13.64 -0.71
N PHE A 45 14.14 12.86 0.18
CA PHE A 45 14.78 13.35 1.40
C PHE A 45 16.29 13.55 1.22
N THR A 46 16.81 13.15 0.06
CA THR A 46 18.17 13.42 -0.41
C THR A 46 18.19 14.61 -1.36
N ASP A 47 19.35 15.23 -1.54
CA ASP A 47 19.49 16.33 -2.48
C ASP A 47 19.29 15.83 -3.92
N ILE A 48 18.52 16.58 -4.70
CA ILE A 48 18.21 16.34 -6.11
C ILE A 48 18.09 17.70 -6.82
N PRO A 49 18.39 17.82 -8.13
CA PRO A 49 18.17 19.06 -8.85
C PRO A 49 16.72 19.55 -8.75
N VAL A 50 16.53 20.82 -8.39
CA VAL A 50 15.22 21.43 -8.12
C VAL A 50 14.90 22.46 -9.18
N HIS A 51 13.66 22.46 -9.68
CA HIS A 51 13.17 23.48 -10.57
C HIS A 51 12.87 24.77 -9.79
N PRO A 52 13.46 25.92 -10.16
CA PRO A 52 13.47 27.11 -9.30
C PRO A 52 12.08 27.75 -9.11
N PHE A 53 11.17 27.58 -10.07
CA PHE A 53 9.83 28.15 -10.01
C PHE A 53 8.81 27.24 -9.32
N THR A 54 8.85 25.93 -9.57
CA THR A 54 7.85 24.98 -9.03
C THR A 54 8.28 24.37 -7.70
N LYS A 55 9.57 24.47 -7.34
CA LYS A 55 10.17 23.86 -6.15
C LYS A 55 10.03 22.33 -6.10
N THR A 56 9.85 21.69 -7.25
CA THR A 56 9.83 20.23 -7.42
C THR A 56 11.12 19.74 -8.06
N ALA A 57 11.38 18.44 -8.06
CA ALA A 57 12.52 17.86 -8.77
C ALA A 57 12.51 18.28 -10.26
N ASN A 58 13.65 18.63 -10.84
CA ASN A 58 13.72 19.02 -12.26
C ASN A 58 13.86 17.81 -13.21
N ILE A 59 14.01 16.62 -12.65
CA ILE A 59 14.17 15.34 -13.36
C ILE A 59 12.86 14.56 -13.22
N ASP A 60 12.44 13.88 -14.27
CA ASP A 60 11.34 12.92 -14.19
C ASP A 60 11.68 11.80 -13.18
N TYR A 61 10.69 11.34 -12.42
CA TYR A 61 10.93 10.35 -11.38
C TYR A 61 11.53 9.04 -11.90
N LYS A 62 11.22 8.61 -13.13
CA LYS A 62 11.80 7.39 -13.72
C LYS A 62 13.27 7.58 -14.07
N GLU A 63 13.57 8.72 -14.69
CA GLU A 63 14.94 9.09 -15.03
C GLU A 63 15.79 9.30 -13.75
N ALA A 64 15.20 9.87 -12.70
CA ALA A 64 15.85 10.00 -11.40
C ALA A 64 16.18 8.62 -10.79
N GLU A 65 15.24 7.67 -10.85
CA GLU A 65 15.47 6.29 -10.41
C GLU A 65 16.62 5.61 -11.19
N ASP A 66 16.63 5.77 -12.51
CA ASP A 66 17.70 5.22 -13.37
C ASP A 66 19.08 5.81 -13.08
N ARG A 67 19.12 7.03 -12.52
CA ARG A 67 20.33 7.71 -12.05
C ARG A 67 20.72 7.35 -10.61
N GLY A 68 19.90 6.55 -9.92
CA GLY A 68 20.12 6.12 -8.55
C GLY A 68 19.61 7.07 -7.47
N TYR A 69 18.80 8.06 -7.84
CA TYR A 69 17.96 8.73 -6.84
C TYR A 69 16.85 7.77 -6.43
N PHE A 70 16.50 7.74 -5.15
CA PHE A 70 15.32 7.02 -4.70
C PHE A 70 14.37 7.98 -4.02
N LYS A 71 13.09 7.88 -4.39
CA LYS A 71 12.00 8.60 -3.74
C LYS A 71 11.36 7.71 -2.67
N LEU A 72 10.75 8.34 -1.69
CA LEU A 72 9.78 7.70 -0.81
C LEU A 72 8.38 8.19 -1.19
N ASP A 73 7.44 7.27 -1.27
CA ASP A 73 6.02 7.61 -1.40
C ASP A 73 5.42 7.77 0.00
N ILE A 74 4.95 8.97 0.33
CA ILE A 74 4.23 9.23 1.59
C ILE A 74 2.74 9.28 1.26
N LEU A 75 1.93 8.40 1.83
CA LEU A 75 0.52 8.23 1.46
C LEU A 75 -0.39 8.65 2.61
N ASN A 76 -1.44 9.41 2.30
CA ASN A 76 -2.53 9.65 3.23
C ASN A 76 -3.43 8.41 3.28
N VAL A 77 -3.49 7.77 4.44
CA VAL A 77 -4.30 6.56 4.65
C VAL A 77 -5.22 6.75 5.85
N ASN A 78 -6.53 6.82 5.56
CA ASN A 78 -7.56 7.16 6.54
C ASN A 78 -7.68 6.15 7.70
N VAL A 79 -7.17 4.93 7.54
CA VAL A 79 -7.12 3.92 8.61
C VAL A 79 -6.44 4.49 9.87
N TYR A 80 -5.42 5.31 9.69
CA TYR A 80 -4.63 5.87 10.78
C TYR A 80 -5.28 7.08 11.46
N GLU A 81 -6.41 7.61 10.97
CA GLU A 81 -7.08 8.78 11.57
C GLU A 81 -7.43 8.59 13.04
N LYS A 82 -7.80 7.36 13.40
CA LYS A 82 -8.27 6.93 14.73
C LYS A 82 -7.18 6.27 15.56
N VAL A 83 -5.98 6.11 15.00
CA VAL A 83 -4.79 5.66 15.72
C VAL A 83 -4.28 6.85 16.55
N LYS A 84 -3.93 6.59 17.81
CA LYS A 84 -3.64 7.64 18.81
C LYS A 84 -2.14 7.94 18.88
N ASP A 85 -1.37 6.87 18.94
CA ASP A 85 0.09 6.87 19.03
C ASP A 85 0.62 5.50 18.56
N GLU A 86 1.94 5.36 18.51
CA GLU A 86 2.62 4.11 18.12
C GLU A 86 2.25 2.93 19.01
N LYS A 87 2.08 3.16 20.33
CA LYS A 87 1.69 2.11 21.27
C LYS A 87 0.29 1.57 20.96
N HIS A 88 -0.66 2.47 20.68
CA HIS A 88 -2.01 2.09 20.25
C HIS A 88 -1.98 1.34 18.92
N LEU A 89 -1.13 1.76 17.97
CA LEU A 89 -0.96 1.03 16.71
C LEU A 89 -0.43 -0.39 16.93
N GLN A 90 0.61 -0.53 17.75
CA GLN A 90 1.19 -1.83 18.08
C GLN A 90 0.15 -2.76 18.72
N GLN A 91 -0.65 -2.25 19.66
CA GLN A 91 -1.76 -3.00 20.25
C GLN A 91 -2.78 -3.49 19.21
N LEU A 92 -3.12 -2.64 18.23
CA LEU A 92 -4.04 -3.00 17.15
C LEU A 92 -3.44 -4.01 16.17
N ILE A 93 -2.11 -4.01 15.98
CA ILE A 93 -1.40 -4.99 15.14
C ILE A 93 -1.31 -6.34 15.86
N ASP A 94 -1.01 -6.34 17.16
CA ASP A 94 -0.84 -7.56 17.96
C ASP A 94 -2.18 -8.25 18.28
N GLN A 95 -3.29 -7.53 18.15
CA GLN A 95 -4.63 -8.05 18.35
C GLN A 95 -5.06 -8.91 17.15
N GLU A 96 -5.40 -10.17 17.41
CA GLU A 96 -6.02 -11.03 16.40
C GLU A 96 -7.37 -10.44 15.97
N PRO A 97 -7.58 -10.16 14.67
CA PRO A 97 -8.83 -9.61 14.20
C PRO A 97 -9.96 -10.65 14.20
N ASP A 98 -11.19 -10.19 14.41
CA ASP A 98 -12.36 -11.03 14.23
C ASP A 98 -12.62 -11.28 12.73
N TRP A 99 -12.12 -12.40 12.22
CA TRP A 99 -12.28 -12.79 10.82
C TRP A 99 -13.73 -13.05 10.41
N SER A 100 -14.67 -13.16 11.35
CA SER A 100 -16.10 -13.27 11.00
C SER A 100 -16.64 -11.96 10.41
N LEU A 101 -16.01 -10.82 10.72
CA LEU A 101 -16.36 -9.51 10.16
C LEU A 101 -16.30 -9.48 8.63
N LEU A 102 -15.41 -10.26 8.02
CA LEU A 102 -15.27 -10.37 6.56
C LEU A 102 -16.44 -11.10 5.88
N GLU A 103 -17.32 -11.73 6.66
CA GLU A 103 -18.53 -12.40 6.17
C GLU A 103 -19.71 -11.43 5.99
N HIS A 104 -19.54 -10.17 6.42
CA HIS A 104 -20.55 -9.10 6.39
C HIS A 104 -20.21 -8.07 5.31
N VAL A 105 -21.12 -7.89 4.34
CA VAL A 105 -20.92 -6.97 3.20
C VAL A 105 -20.75 -5.53 3.66
N GLU A 106 -21.56 -5.12 4.63
CA GLU A 106 -21.56 -3.78 5.22
C GLU A 106 -20.24 -3.44 5.94
N ILE A 107 -19.50 -4.46 6.40
CA ILE A 107 -18.17 -4.28 6.97
C ILE A 107 -17.14 -4.21 5.85
N VAL A 108 -17.16 -5.16 4.92
CA VAL A 108 -16.17 -5.21 3.82
C VAL A 108 -16.21 -3.94 2.97
N GLU A 109 -17.39 -3.36 2.71
CA GLU A 109 -17.56 -2.08 1.99
C GLU A 109 -16.86 -0.89 2.66
N GLN A 110 -16.55 -0.98 3.95
CA GLN A 110 -15.79 0.05 4.67
C GLN A 110 -14.28 -0.20 4.66
N LEU A 111 -13.83 -1.42 4.32
CA LEU A 111 -12.42 -1.81 4.40
C LEU A 111 -11.64 -1.35 3.16
N PHE A 112 -10.53 -0.66 3.39
CA PHE A 112 -9.75 -0.10 2.29
C PHE A 112 -9.19 -1.19 1.37
N HIS A 113 -9.03 -0.89 0.08
CA HIS A 113 -8.68 -1.81 -1.02
C HIS A 113 -9.64 -2.98 -1.32
N ILE A 114 -10.51 -3.40 -0.40
CA ILE A 114 -11.46 -4.51 -0.62
C ILE A 114 -12.94 -4.09 -0.63
N HIS A 115 -13.24 -2.81 -0.43
CA HIS A 115 -14.59 -2.24 -0.41
C HIS A 115 -15.55 -2.69 -1.53
N ASN A 116 -15.06 -2.92 -2.75
CA ASN A 116 -15.89 -3.36 -3.89
C ASN A 116 -15.70 -4.85 -4.25
N HIS A 117 -15.19 -5.67 -3.31
CA HIS A 117 -14.76 -7.05 -3.59
C HIS A 117 -15.33 -8.07 -2.61
N PHE A 118 -16.52 -7.81 -2.05
CA PHE A 118 -17.17 -8.73 -1.12
C PHE A 118 -17.42 -10.12 -1.74
N ASP A 119 -17.74 -10.20 -3.04
CA ASP A 119 -17.92 -11.45 -3.77
C ASP A 119 -16.68 -12.36 -3.71
N ILE A 120 -15.48 -11.77 -3.73
CA ILE A 120 -14.21 -12.50 -3.64
C ILE A 120 -13.87 -12.82 -2.19
N VAL A 121 -14.01 -11.83 -1.29
CA VAL A 121 -13.69 -11.98 0.13
C VAL A 121 -14.56 -13.06 0.78
N SER A 122 -15.88 -13.02 0.54
CA SER A 122 -16.84 -13.99 1.07
C SER A 122 -16.65 -15.40 0.50
N LYS A 123 -16.05 -15.52 -0.69
CA LYS A 123 -15.73 -16.80 -1.32
C LYS A 123 -14.46 -17.43 -0.76
N LEU A 124 -13.39 -16.64 -0.64
CA LEU A 124 -12.09 -17.14 -0.19
C LEU A 124 -12.01 -17.27 1.34
N LYS A 125 -12.74 -16.42 2.07
CA LYS A 125 -12.86 -16.43 3.54
C LYS A 125 -11.48 -16.48 4.24
N PRO A 126 -10.60 -15.48 4.01
CA PRO A 126 -9.27 -15.49 4.61
C PRO A 126 -9.36 -15.50 6.15
N LYS A 127 -8.48 -16.26 6.80
CA LYS A 127 -8.38 -16.41 8.27
C LYS A 127 -6.98 -16.10 8.80
N SER A 128 -6.14 -15.43 8.00
CA SER A 128 -4.82 -14.93 8.41
C SER A 128 -4.42 -13.70 7.58
N VAL A 129 -3.42 -12.97 8.05
CA VAL A 129 -2.84 -11.82 7.32
C VAL A 129 -2.32 -12.25 5.94
N GLU A 130 -1.65 -13.39 5.85
CA GLU A 130 -1.11 -13.93 4.59
C GLU A 130 -2.22 -14.31 3.61
N GLN A 131 -3.31 -14.90 4.11
CA GLN A 131 -4.46 -15.23 3.29
C GLN A 131 -5.16 -13.97 2.80
N LEU A 132 -5.35 -12.96 3.66
CA LEU A 132 -5.91 -11.68 3.26
C LEU A 132 -5.01 -10.95 2.24
N ALA A 133 -3.69 -11.04 2.38
CA ALA A 133 -2.74 -10.55 1.39
C ALA A 133 -2.88 -11.27 0.04
N ALA A 134 -3.09 -12.60 0.06
CA ALA A 134 -3.37 -13.35 -1.16
C ALA A 134 -4.71 -12.92 -1.80
N VAL A 135 -5.74 -12.65 -1.01
CA VAL A 135 -7.01 -12.07 -1.51
C VAL A 135 -6.75 -10.74 -2.22
N LEU A 136 -6.00 -9.82 -1.61
CA LEU A 136 -5.60 -8.53 -2.19
C LEU A 136 -4.80 -8.67 -3.50
N ALA A 137 -4.11 -9.78 -3.72
CA ALA A 137 -3.49 -10.10 -5.00
C ALA A 137 -4.53 -10.63 -6.00
N ILE A 138 -5.42 -11.53 -5.60
CA ILE A 138 -6.43 -12.19 -6.45
C ILE A 138 -7.50 -11.22 -6.96
N ILE A 139 -7.83 -10.16 -6.21
CA ILE A 139 -8.73 -9.11 -6.72
C ILE A 139 -8.18 -8.41 -7.97
N ARG A 140 -6.89 -8.53 -8.27
CA ARG A 140 -6.24 -7.92 -9.44
C ARG A 140 -6.26 -8.86 -10.66
N PRO A 141 -6.29 -8.33 -11.89
CA PRO A 141 -6.42 -9.15 -13.11
C PRO A 141 -5.38 -10.28 -13.23
N ALA A 142 -4.12 -10.00 -12.91
CA ALA A 142 -3.01 -10.94 -13.10
C ALA A 142 -3.12 -12.22 -12.26
N LYS A 143 -3.86 -12.20 -11.15
CA LYS A 143 -4.02 -13.37 -10.25
C LYS A 143 -5.47 -13.82 -10.11
N ARG A 144 -6.39 -13.25 -10.89
CA ARG A 144 -7.83 -13.54 -10.81
C ARG A 144 -8.16 -15.00 -11.11
N SER A 145 -7.34 -15.69 -11.90
CA SER A 145 -7.51 -17.12 -12.20
C SER A 145 -7.47 -18.02 -10.97
N LEU A 146 -6.83 -17.58 -9.88
CA LEU A 146 -6.72 -18.34 -8.62
C LEU A 146 -7.98 -18.28 -7.76
N LEU A 147 -9.01 -17.51 -8.14
CA LEU A 147 -10.24 -17.33 -7.35
C LEU A 147 -10.98 -18.65 -7.05
N ASN A 148 -10.85 -19.65 -7.91
CA ASN A 148 -11.50 -20.96 -7.76
C ASN A 148 -10.55 -22.05 -7.25
N ALA A 149 -9.30 -21.70 -6.98
CA ALA A 149 -8.28 -22.66 -6.54
C ALA A 149 -8.41 -22.94 -5.03
N THR A 150 -7.84 -24.05 -4.60
CA THR A 150 -7.70 -24.36 -3.16
C THR A 150 -6.68 -23.43 -2.51
N TRP A 151 -6.74 -23.26 -1.19
CA TRP A 151 -5.77 -22.44 -0.46
C TRP A 151 -4.32 -22.91 -0.67
N THR A 152 -4.09 -24.22 -0.69
CA THR A 152 -2.76 -24.80 -1.00
C THR A 152 -2.23 -24.35 -2.37
N GLU A 153 -3.10 -24.33 -3.39
CA GLU A 153 -2.74 -23.86 -4.74
C GLU A 153 -2.55 -22.34 -4.77
N ILE A 154 -3.39 -21.58 -4.08
CA ILE A 154 -3.26 -20.12 -3.96
C ILE A 154 -1.91 -19.76 -3.36
N GLU A 155 -1.56 -20.32 -2.20
CA GLU A 155 -0.32 -20.01 -1.47
C GLU A 155 0.93 -20.34 -2.29
N SER A 156 0.87 -21.42 -3.08
CA SER A 156 1.96 -21.84 -3.96
C SER A 156 2.15 -20.93 -5.18
N ASN A 157 1.07 -20.31 -5.69
CA ASN A 157 1.08 -19.65 -7.01
C ASN A 157 0.86 -18.14 -6.98
N VAL A 158 0.27 -17.59 -5.92
CA VAL A 158 -0.14 -16.18 -5.87
C VAL A 158 1.04 -15.22 -5.95
N TRP A 159 2.21 -15.64 -5.47
CA TRP A 159 3.45 -14.85 -5.48
C TRP A 159 4.42 -15.20 -6.62
N VAL A 160 4.09 -16.19 -7.46
CA VAL A 160 4.91 -16.54 -8.63
C VAL A 160 4.91 -15.36 -9.58
N LYS A 161 6.09 -14.82 -9.88
CA LYS A 161 6.24 -13.72 -10.84
C LYS A 161 5.93 -14.23 -12.24
N PRO A 162 5.28 -13.42 -13.09
CA PRO A 162 5.12 -13.77 -14.48
C PRO A 162 6.50 -13.84 -15.17
N ASN A 163 6.60 -14.62 -16.25
CA ASN A 163 7.85 -14.81 -16.99
C ASN A 163 8.14 -13.68 -17.98
N ASP A 164 7.21 -12.74 -18.12
CA ASP A 164 7.36 -11.51 -18.90
C ASP A 164 7.51 -10.29 -17.96
N ASP A 165 7.78 -9.12 -18.53
CA ASP A 165 7.86 -7.85 -17.80
C ASP A 165 6.46 -7.29 -17.44
N SER A 166 5.43 -8.15 -17.38
CA SER A 166 4.09 -7.71 -17.01
C SER A 166 4.01 -7.34 -15.53
N TYR A 167 3.06 -6.47 -15.22
CA TYR A 167 2.82 -6.01 -13.86
C TYR A 167 2.50 -7.20 -12.93
N TYR A 168 3.21 -7.27 -11.80
CA TYR A 168 2.90 -8.19 -10.70
C TYR A 168 2.72 -7.42 -9.40
N PHE A 169 1.75 -7.84 -8.59
CA PHE A 169 1.53 -7.24 -7.28
C PHE A 169 2.53 -7.81 -6.26
N LYS A 170 3.31 -6.95 -5.63
CA LYS A 170 4.39 -7.35 -4.71
C LYS A 170 3.80 -7.90 -3.40
N LYS A 171 4.38 -9.02 -2.93
CA LYS A 171 3.98 -9.64 -1.66
C LYS A 171 4.11 -8.69 -0.47
N SER A 172 5.17 -7.88 -0.42
CA SER A 172 5.40 -6.90 0.64
C SER A 172 4.25 -5.87 0.72
N HIS A 173 3.82 -5.31 -0.41
CA HIS A 173 2.67 -4.40 -0.47
C HIS A 173 1.39 -5.08 -0.02
N ALA A 174 1.14 -6.31 -0.48
CA ALA A 174 -0.05 -7.06 -0.11
C ALA A 174 -0.14 -7.32 1.40
N ILE A 175 0.99 -7.66 2.03
CA ILE A 175 1.09 -7.88 3.48
C ILE A 175 0.87 -6.57 4.25
N GLY A 176 1.51 -5.47 3.82
CA GLY A 176 1.29 -4.15 4.43
C GLY A 176 -0.18 -3.74 4.40
N TYR A 177 -0.84 -3.93 3.26
CA TYR A 177 -2.27 -3.65 3.16
C TYR A 177 -3.13 -4.58 4.00
N ALA A 178 -2.83 -5.87 4.04
CA ALA A 178 -3.55 -6.82 4.89
C ALA A 178 -3.44 -6.45 6.38
N LEU A 179 -2.25 -6.06 6.84
CA LEU A 179 -2.04 -5.59 8.22
C LEU A 179 -2.87 -4.33 8.52
N ALA A 180 -2.87 -3.35 7.63
CA ALA A 180 -3.69 -2.15 7.82
C ALA A 180 -5.20 -2.47 7.81
N ILE A 181 -5.67 -3.47 7.05
CA ILE A 181 -7.07 -3.91 7.10
C ILE A 181 -7.36 -4.55 8.47
N CYS A 182 -6.43 -5.34 9.02
CA CYS A 182 -6.56 -5.91 10.36
C CYS A 182 -6.65 -4.82 11.42
N VAL A 183 -5.78 -3.80 11.35
CA VAL A 183 -5.86 -2.60 12.21
C VAL A 183 -7.23 -1.93 12.09
N GLN A 184 -7.74 -1.78 10.86
CA GLN A 184 -9.06 -1.19 10.61
C GLN A 184 -10.19 -2.01 11.24
N MET A 185 -10.17 -3.33 11.10
CA MET A 185 -11.15 -4.24 11.74
C MET A 185 -11.09 -4.14 13.27
N ASN A 186 -9.89 -4.15 13.85
CA ASN A 186 -9.70 -4.03 15.31
C ASN A 186 -10.20 -2.68 15.84
N LEU A 187 -9.98 -1.59 15.08
CA LEU A 187 -10.56 -0.28 15.39
C LEU A 187 -12.10 -0.28 15.36
N MET A 188 -12.73 -1.06 14.50
CA MET A 188 -14.19 -1.21 14.44
C MET A 188 -14.71 -2.00 15.65
N SER A 189 -14.09 -3.12 15.99
CA SER A 189 -14.49 -3.96 17.14
C SER A 189 -14.34 -3.22 18.48
N ASN A 190 -13.27 -2.45 18.66
CA ASN A 190 -13.04 -1.68 19.88
C ASN A 190 -14.05 -0.54 20.07
N ARG A 191 -14.82 -0.18 19.04
CA ARG A 191 -15.94 0.79 19.13
C ARG A 191 -17.27 0.15 19.52
N GLN A 192 -17.39 -1.17 19.37
CA GLN A 192 -18.60 -1.94 19.70
C GLN A 192 -18.55 -2.53 21.12
N SER A 193 -17.51 -2.22 21.91
CA SER A 193 -17.50 -2.52 23.34
C SER A 193 -18.54 -1.61 24.03
N PHE A 194 -19.70 -2.20 24.36
CA PHE A 194 -20.78 -1.59 25.14
C PHE A 194 -20.36 -1.29 26.58
#